data_AF-A0A969KQK5-F1
#
_entry.id   AF-A0A969KQK5-F1
#
_cell.length_a   1.000
_cell.length_b   1.000
_cell.length_c   1.000
_cell.angle_alpha   90.00
_cell.angle_beta   90.00
_cell.angle_gamma   90.00
#
_symmetry.space_group_name_H-M   'P 1'
#
loop_
_entity.id
_entity.type
_entity.pdbx_description
1 polymer ?
#
loop_
_entity_poly.entity_id
_entity_poly.type
_entity_poly.pdbx_seq_one_letter_code
_entity_poly.pdbx_strand_id
1 'polypeptide(L)'
;MLDVGSLPSAPYPLAWLVAVALEAQAKLRGRSASINRRVLHSLSSDNSFSNRKARDLLGWTPRVGLDEGMRRTEEWLRKQGLLQPGRIDEND
;
A
#
# COMPACT_ATOMS: atom_id res chain seq x y z
N MET A 1 -4.31 -9.87 9.36
CA MET A 1 -3.65 -9.72 8.05
C MET A 1 -4.75 -9.81 7.03
N LEU A 2 -4.89 -8.78 6.19
CA LEU A 2 -5.91 -8.73 5.14
C LEU A 2 -5.85 -10.04 4.35
N ASP A 3 -6.98 -10.76 4.29
CA ASP A 3 -7.17 -12.01 3.53
C ASP A 3 -7.19 -11.72 2.02
N VAL A 4 -6.20 -10.98 1.54
CA VAL A 4 -5.91 -10.78 0.13
C VAL A 4 -4.99 -11.92 -0.26
N GLY A 5 -5.59 -12.98 -0.80
CA GLY A 5 -4.83 -14.03 -1.48
C GLY A 5 -3.89 -13.39 -2.48
N SER A 6 -2.59 -13.66 -2.35
CA SER A 6 -1.48 -13.27 -3.24
C SER A 6 -1.66 -11.93 -3.97
N LEU A 7 -0.95 -10.88 -3.54
CA LEU A 7 -0.89 -9.64 -4.32
C LEU A 7 -0.47 -9.98 -5.77
N PRO A 8 -1.20 -9.50 -6.79
CA PRO A 8 -0.84 -9.77 -8.17
C PRO A 8 0.56 -9.24 -8.43
N SER A 9 1.49 -10.16 -8.73
CA SER A 9 2.88 -9.84 -9.02
C SER A 9 3.08 -9.76 -10.53
N ALA A 10 3.49 -8.60 -11.03
CA ALA A 10 3.84 -8.41 -12.43
C ALA A 10 5.26 -7.83 -12.54
N PRO A 11 6.03 -8.19 -13.59
CA PRO A 11 7.28 -7.50 -13.91
C PRO A 11 7.08 -5.99 -14.04
N TYR A 12 8.01 -5.21 -13.50
CA TYR A 12 7.92 -3.74 -13.47
C TYR A 12 7.59 -3.09 -14.82
N PRO A 13 8.16 -3.53 -15.98
CA PRO A 13 7.81 -2.94 -17.27
C PRO A 13 6.34 -3.10 -17.65
N LEU A 14 5.75 -4.27 -17.36
CA LEU A 14 4.33 -4.54 -17.63
C LEU A 14 3.45 -3.71 -16.68
N ALA A 15 3.81 -3.66 -15.40
CA ALA A 15 3.10 -2.84 -14.43
C ALA A 15 3.15 -1.33 -14.79
N TRP A 16 4.28 -0.86 -15.34
CA TRP A 16 4.42 0.52 -15.80
C TRP A 16 3.50 0.83 -16.98
N LEU A 17 3.40 -0.08 -17.96
CA LEU A 17 2.49 0.08 -19.10
C LEU A 17 1.03 0.16 -18.65
N VAL A 18 0.62 -0.71 -17.73
CA VAL A 18 -0.72 -0.69 -17.13
C VAL A 18 -0.96 0.63 -16.39
N ALA A 19 -0.01 1.09 -15.59
CA ALA A 19 -0.12 2.37 -14.88
C ALA A 19 -0.26 3.56 -15.83
N VAL A 20 0.45 3.58 -16.95
CA VAL A 20 0.33 4.64 -17.98
C VAL A 20 -1.04 4.62 -18.64
N ALA A 21 -1.56 3.43 -18.97
CA ALA A 21 -2.90 3.29 -19.53
C ALA A 21 -3.98 3.79 -18.56
N LEU A 22 -3.90 3.39 -17.29
CA LEU A 22 -4.81 3.84 -16.23
C LEU A 22 -4.73 5.36 -16.00
N GLU A 23 -3.53 5.96 -16.02
CA GLU A 23 -3.36 7.41 -15.93
C GLU A 23 -4.03 8.15 -17.11
N ALA A 24 -3.84 7.65 -18.33
CA ALA A 24 -4.45 8.24 -19.52
C ALA A 24 -5.99 8.15 -19.46
N GLN A 25 -6.52 6.98 -19.08
CA GLN A 25 -7.95 6.73 -18.94
C GLN A 25 -8.57 7.57 -17.80
N ALA A 26 -7.85 7.76 -16.70
CA ALA A 26 -8.31 8.59 -15.58
C ALA A 26 -8.32 10.08 -15.94
N LYS A 27 -7.30 10.56 -16.68
CA LYS A 27 -7.27 11.94 -17.21
C LYS A 27 -8.44 12.22 -18.15
N LEU A 28 -8.78 11.28 -19.03
CA LEU A 28 -9.94 11.39 -19.92
C LEU A 28 -11.27 11.42 -19.13
N ARG A 29 -11.34 10.71 -18.00
CA ARG A 29 -12.52 10.67 -17.12
C ARG A 29 -12.53 11.76 -16.05
N GLY A 30 -11.56 12.67 -16.02
CA GLY A 30 -11.46 13.74 -15.03
C GLY A 30 -11.27 13.25 -13.59
N ARG A 31 -10.78 12.01 -13.39
CA ARG A 31 -10.56 11.38 -12.07
C ARG A 31 -9.06 11.22 -11.80
N SER A 32 -8.69 11.12 -10.52
CA SER A 32 -7.34 10.72 -10.13
C SER A 32 -7.22 9.18 -10.20
N ALA A 33 -6.17 8.69 -10.86
CA ALA A 33 -5.87 7.26 -10.86
C ALA A 33 -5.32 6.85 -9.48
N SER A 34 -5.97 5.86 -8.84
CA SER A 34 -5.53 5.26 -7.58
C SER A 34 -4.19 4.52 -7.73
N ILE A 35 -3.98 3.89 -8.90
CA ILE A 35 -2.72 3.29 -9.32
C ILE A 35 -2.11 4.18 -10.42
N ASN A 36 -0.96 4.77 -10.12
CA ASN A 36 -0.21 5.62 -11.05
C ASN A 36 1.28 5.26 -10.99
N ARG A 37 2.07 5.78 -11.92
CA ARG A 37 3.51 5.47 -12.04
C ARG A 37 4.30 5.78 -10.77
N ARG A 38 3.89 6.78 -9.98
CA ARG A 38 4.54 7.16 -8.72
C ARG A 38 4.23 6.15 -7.62
N VAL A 39 2.99 5.70 -7.53
CA VAL A 39 2.58 4.62 -6.62
C VAL A 39 3.33 3.34 -6.97
N LEU A 40 3.41 2.99 -8.26
CA LEU A 40 4.15 1.82 -8.72
C LEU A 40 5.64 1.90 -8.36
N HIS A 41 6.29 3.03 -8.64
CA HIS A 41 7.70 3.23 -8.28
C HIS A 41 7.92 3.07 -6.77
N SER A 42 7.06 3.67 -5.95
CA SER A 42 7.13 3.55 -4.49
C SER A 42 6.96 2.10 -4.02
N LEU A 43 6.00 1.36 -4.57
CA LEU A 43 5.77 -0.04 -4.24
C LEU A 43 6.92 -0.96 -4.69
N SER A 44 7.56 -0.65 -5.83
CA SER A 44 8.72 -1.40 -6.34
C SER A 44 10.04 -1.09 -5.64
N SER A 45 10.08 -0.02 -4.85
CA SER A 45 11.29 0.40 -4.13
C SER A 45 11.38 -0.31 -2.77
N ASP A 46 12.60 -0.61 -2.34
CA ASP A 46 12.86 -1.07 -0.98
C ASP A 46 12.64 0.10 0.00
N ASN A 47 11.39 0.23 0.46
CA ASN A 47 10.96 1.24 1.43
C ASN A 47 11.24 0.82 2.88
N SER A 48 12.26 -0.02 3.11
CA SER A 48 12.66 -0.36 4.47
C SER A 48 13.38 0.83 5.13
N PHE A 49 12.78 1.33 6.22
CA PHE A 49 13.39 2.39 7.04
C PHE A 49 14.01 1.80 8.30
N SER A 50 15.29 2.08 8.52
CA SER A 50 15.98 1.66 9.73
C SER A 50 15.54 2.49 10.94
N ASN A 51 15.16 1.81 12.01
CA ASN A 51 14.86 2.41 13.31
C ASN A 51 16.10 2.50 14.22
N ARG A 52 17.31 2.22 13.70
CA ARG A 52 18.58 2.28 14.45
C ARG A 52 18.79 3.63 15.15
N LYS A 53 18.64 4.73 14.41
CA LYS A 53 18.85 6.09 14.95
C LYS A 53 17.93 6.42 16.13
N ALA A 54 16.68 5.94 16.09
CA ALA A 54 15.75 6.13 17.20
C ALA A 54 16.18 5.35 18.45
N ARG A 55 16.72 4.14 18.28
CA ARG A 55 17.29 3.38 19.42
C ARG A 55 18.50 4.09 20.01
N ASP A 56 19.44 4.48 19.15
CA ASP A 56 20.73 5.01 19.59
C ASP A 56 20.59 6.39 20.25
N LEU A 57 19.74 7.27 19.71
CA LEU A 57 19.61 8.65 20.19
C LEU A 57 18.55 8.83 21.28
N LEU A 58 17.49 8.01 21.26
CA LEU A 58 16.33 8.22 22.13
C LEU A 58 16.12 7.07 23.13
N GLY A 59 16.98 6.04 23.10
CA GLY A 59 16.76 4.80 23.86
C GLY A 59 15.45 4.11 23.46
N TRP A 60 14.91 4.44 22.29
CA TRP A 60 13.58 4.00 21.91
C TRP A 60 13.58 2.51 21.60
N THR A 61 12.58 1.79 22.09
CA THR A 61 12.34 0.39 21.76
C THR A 61 10.88 0.20 21.34
N PRO A 62 10.60 -0.64 20.33
CA PRO A 62 9.24 -0.91 19.91
C PRO A 62 8.49 -1.61 21.05
N ARG A 63 7.34 -1.05 21.45
CA ARG A 63 6.48 -1.63 22.50
C ARG A 63 5.86 -2.96 22.10
N VAL A 64 5.64 -3.15 20.80
CA VAL A 64 5.13 -4.37 20.19
C VAL A 64 5.89 -4.64 18.90
N GLY A 65 5.97 -5.90 18.49
CA GLY A 65 6.53 -6.28 17.19
C GLY A 65 5.69 -5.74 16.03
N LEU A 66 6.25 -5.76 14.81
CA LEU A 66 5.57 -5.26 13.62
C LEU A 66 4.25 -6.00 13.36
N ASP A 67 4.26 -7.33 13.41
CA ASP A 67 3.08 -8.16 13.14
C ASP A 67 1.92 -7.84 14.09
N GLU A 68 2.22 -7.73 15.38
CA GLU A 68 1.25 -7.38 16.41
C GLU A 68 0.75 -5.93 16.25
N GLY A 69 1.66 -5.00 15.92
CA GLY A 69 1.29 -3.61 15.62
C GLY A 69 0.35 -3.52 14.42
N MET A 70 0.63 -4.28 13.36
CA MET A 70 -0.19 -4.35 12.15
C MET A 70 -1.58 -4.94 12.46
N ARG A 71 -1.64 -6.03 13.24
CA ARG A 71 -2.90 -6.64 13.67
C ARG A 71 -3.78 -5.66 14.46
N ARG A 72 -3.21 -4.98 15.46
CA ARG A 72 -3.95 -3.98 16.26
C ARG A 72 -4.43 -2.81 15.41
N THR A 73 -3.61 -2.37 14.46
CA THR A 73 -3.96 -1.27 13.55
C THR A 73 -5.11 -1.68 12.62
N GLU A 74 -5.07 -2.89 12.07
CA GLU A 74 -6.16 -3.44 11.26
C GLU A 74 -7.48 -3.49 12.04
N GLU A 75 -7.45 -4.01 13.26
CA GLU A 75 -8.63 -4.07 14.14
C GLU A 75 -9.20 -2.68 14.43
N TRP A 76 -8.33 -1.71 14.72
CA TRP A 76 -8.75 -0.33 14.94
C TRP A 76 -9.37 0.28 13.67
N LEU A 77 -8.72 0.13 12.51
CA LEU A 77 -9.21 0.66 11.25
C LEU A 77 -10.58 0.08 10.85
N ARG A 78 -10.79 -1.23 11.09
CA ARG A 78 -12.11 -1.88 10.89
C ARG A 78 -13.17 -1.28 11.81
N LYS A 79 -12.85 -1.09 13.10
CA LYS A 79 -13.77 -0.45 14.07
C LYS A 79 -14.13 0.98 13.68
N GLN A 80 -13.20 1.72 13.08
CA GLN A 80 -13.46 3.09 12.60
C GLN A 80 -14.20 3.15 11.25
N GLY A 81 -14.46 2.00 10.60
CA GLY A 81 -15.04 1.96 9.26
C GLY A 81 -14.11 2.50 8.16
N LEU A 82 -12.81 2.64 8.45
CA LEU A 82 -11.81 3.15 7.51
C LEU A 82 -11.28 2.06 6.57
N LEU A 83 -11.45 0.79 6.93
CA LEU A 83 -11.26 -0.35 6.04
C LEU A 83 -12.62 -0.85 5.58
N GLN A 84 -12.97 -0.55 4.32
CA GLN A 84 -14.11 -1.19 3.67
C GLN A 84 -13.72 -2.63 3.30
N PRO A 85 -14.62 -3.63 3.47
CA PRO A 85 -14.44 -4.93 2.83
C PRO A 85 -14.32 -4.69 1.32
N GLY A 86 -13.30 -5.27 0.69
CA GLY A 86 -12.89 -4.96 -0.68
C GLY A 86 -14.06 -4.99 -1.65
N ARG A 87 -14.50 -3.81 -2.08
CA ARG A 87 -15.33 -3.65 -3.27
C ARG A 87 -14.36 -3.69 -4.45
N ILE A 88 -14.12 -4.88 -4.97
CA ILE A 88 -13.58 -5.03 -6.32
C ILE A 88 -14.73 -4.67 -7.26
N ASP A 89 -14.73 -3.43 -7.72
CA ASP A 89 -15.60 -2.99 -8.80
C ASP A 89 -15.18 -3.76 -10.05
N GLU A 90 -15.81 -4.91 -10.26
CA GLU A 90 -15.59 -5.86 -11.36
C GLU A 90 -16.18 -5.28 -12.66
N ASN A 91 -15.83 -4.05 -13.02
CA ASN A 91 -16.10 -3.43 -14.32
C ASN A 91 -15.35 -2.09 -14.45
N ASP A 92 -14.06 -2.13 -14.77
CA ASP A 92 -13.33 -0.98 -15.33
C ASP A 92 -12.12 -1.39 -16.18
#